data_AF-A0A4Q6FXQ7-F1
#
_entry.id   AF-A0A4Q6FXQ7-F1
#
_cell.length_a   1.000
_cell.length_b   1.000
_cell.length_c   1.000
_cell.angle_alpha   90.00
_cell.angle_beta   90.00
_cell.angle_gamma   90.00
#
_symmetry.space_group_name_H-M   'P 1'
#
loop_
_entity.id
_entity.type
_entity.pdbx_description
1 polymer ?
#
loop_
_entity_poly.entity_id
_entity_poly.type
_entity_poly.pdbx_seq_one_letter_code
_entity_poly.pdbx_strand_id
1 'polypeptide(L)' 'MREAQAGLLEEGTAACATPRPDLSPFVVVMELDAAGTVVRTWLQGTSPIGLCLRRYVAGKQLARPPRAPFHTSLELSFSR' A
#
# COMPACT_ATOMS: atom_id res chain seq x y z
N MET A 1 -0.25 9.57 -10.34
CA MET A 1 -0.21 9.02 -8.96
C MET A 1 -1.30 8.00 -8.70
N ARG A 2 -2.59 8.35 -8.86
CA ARG A 2 -3.72 7.42 -8.62
C ARG A 2 -3.63 6.11 -9.42
N GLU A 3 -3.26 6.17 -10.69
CA GLU A 3 -3.07 4.97 -11.54
C GLU A 3 -1.91 4.08 -11.07
N ALA A 4 -0.78 4.68 -10.68
CA ALA A 4 0.36 3.94 -10.13
C ALA A 4 0.02 3.25 -8.80
N GLN A 5 -0.83 3.86 -7.98
CA GLN A 5 -1.35 3.26 -6.75
C GLN A 5 -2.32 2.11 -7.04
N ALA A 6 -3.19 2.25 -8.05
CA ALA A 6 -4.13 1.21 -8.44
C ALA A 6 -3.39 -0.06 -8.90
N GLY A 7 -2.38 0.07 -9.77
CA GLY A 7 -1.56 -1.08 -10.20
C GLY A 7 -0.83 -1.75 -9.04
N LEU A 8 -0.20 -0.95 -8.15
CA LEU A 8 0.45 -1.47 -6.96
C LEU A 8 -0.52 -2.23 -6.04
N LEU A 9 -1.76 -1.74 -5.94
CA LEU A 9 -2.79 -2.33 -5.12
C LEU A 9 -3.31 -3.65 -5.70
N GLU A 10 -3.58 -3.72 -7.00
CA GLU A 10 -4.02 -4.94 -7.67
C GLU A 10 -2.98 -6.05 -7.53
N GLU A 11 -1.71 -5.76 -7.85
CA GLU A 11 -0.63 -6.74 -7.72
C GLU A 11 -0.42 -7.19 -6.27
N GLY A 12 -0.46 -6.25 -5.33
CA GLY A 12 -0.30 -6.54 -3.91
C GLY A 12 -1.45 -7.37 -3.35
N THR A 13 -2.69 -7.10 -3.77
CA THR A 13 -3.87 -7.87 -3.35
C THR A 13 -3.81 -9.29 -3.86
N ALA A 14 -3.40 -9.50 -5.13
CA ALA A 14 -3.22 -10.83 -5.70
C ALA A 14 -2.10 -11.61 -4.98
N ALA A 15 -0.97 -10.97 -4.69
CA ALA A 15 0.14 -11.59 -3.97
C ALA A 15 -0.19 -11.95 -2.51
N CYS A 16 -1.12 -11.22 -1.89
CA CYS A 16 -1.48 -11.36 -0.48
C CYS A 16 -2.83 -12.05 -0.25
N ALA A 17 -3.49 -12.55 -1.31
CA ALA A 17 -4.80 -13.16 -1.22
C ALA A 17 -4.76 -14.46 -0.39
N THR A 18 -5.75 -14.63 0.50
CA THR A 18 -5.94 -15.86 1.28
C THR A 18 -7.34 -16.44 1.05
N PRO A 19 -7.55 -17.76 1.23
CA PRO A 19 -8.87 -18.39 0.99
C PRO A 19 -10.00 -17.89 1.90
N ARG A 20 -9.65 -17.33 3.06
CA ARG A 20 -10.58 -16.72 4.02
C ARG A 20 -10.03 -15.34 4.40
N PRO A 21 -10.26 -14.32 3.55
CA PRO A 21 -9.72 -12.99 3.80
C PRO A 21 -10.47 -12.36 4.98
N ASP A 22 -9.70 -11.78 5.91
CA ASP A 22 -10.25 -10.84 6.89
C ASP A 22 -10.53 -9.52 6.17
N LEU A 23 -11.82 -9.19 6.10
CA LEU A 23 -12.33 -8.00 5.42
C LEU A 23 -12.34 -6.76 6.32
N SER A 24 -11.66 -6.82 7.47
CA SER A 24 -11.45 -5.64 8.32
C SER A 24 -10.74 -4.54 7.52
N PRO A 25 -11.28 -3.31 7.51
CA PRO A 25 -10.70 -2.20 6.76
C PRO A 25 -9.32 -1.85 7.31
N PHE A 26 -8.45 -1.37 6.44
CA PHE A 26 -7.09 -0.98 6.81
C PHE A 26 -6.55 0.13 5.90
N VAL A 27 -5.53 0.82 6.41
CA VAL A 27 -4.83 1.88 5.67
C VAL A 27 -3.33 1.63 5.73
N VAL A 28 -2.68 1.56 4.57
CA VAL A 28 -1.22 1.53 4.47
C VAL A 28 -0.73 2.91 4.07
N VAL A 29 0.03 3.57 4.94
CA VAL A 29 0.69 4.84 4.63
C VAL A 29 2.11 4.55 4.16
N MET A 30 2.55 5.22 3.11
CA MET A 30 3.88 5.11 2.52
C MET A 30 4.53 6.49 2.46
N GLU A 31 5.80 6.55 2.81
CA GLU A 31 6.65 7.70 2.54
C GLU A 31 7.56 7.40 1.36
N LEU A 32 7.56 8.31 0.38
CA LEU A 32 8.38 8.22 -0.81
C LEU A 32 9.51 9.24 -0.76
N ASP A 33 10.69 8.81 -1.21
CA ASP A 33 11.83 9.70 -1.50
C ASP A 33 11.65 10.46 -2.82
N ALA A 34 12.65 11.27 -3.19
CA ALA A 34 12.65 12.05 -4.43
C ALA A 34 12.69 11.21 -5.71
N ALA A 35 13.05 9.92 -5.64
CA ALA A 35 13.02 8.99 -6.77
C ALA A 35 11.69 8.24 -6.88
N GLY A 36 10.81 8.36 -5.87
CA GLY A 36 9.56 7.61 -5.76
C GLY A 36 9.72 6.27 -5.05
N THR A 37 10.85 6.02 -4.39
CA THR A 37 11.08 4.78 -3.63
C THR A 37 10.35 4.86 -2.29
N VAL A 38 9.63 3.80 -1.92
CA VAL A 38 9.02 3.68 -0.60
C VAL A 38 10.10 3.42 0.45
N VAL A 39 10.39 4.44 1.26
CA VAL A 39 11.44 4.40 2.29
C VAL A 39 10.90 4.10 3.69
N ARG A 40 9.62 4.42 3.95
CA ARG A 40 8.94 4.09 5.21
C ARG A 40 7.50 3.69 4.96
N THR A 41 6.98 2.82 5.83
CA THR A 41 5.60 2.35 5.77
C THR A 41 4.97 2.27 7.16
N TRP A 42 3.68 2.56 7.23
CA TRP A 42 2.85 2.40 8.43
C TRP A 42 1.56 1.67 8.05
N LEU A 43 1.00 0.95 9.01
CA LEU A 43 -0.28 0.27 8.85
C LEU A 43 -1.20 0.71 9.99
N GLN A 44 -2.38 1.20 9.63
CA GLN A 44 -3.50 1.36 10.54
C GLN A 44 -4.48 0.22 10.29
N GLY A 45 -4.74 -0.57 11.33
CA GLY A 45 -5.49 -1.84 11.25
C GLY A 45 -4.61 -3.07 11.48
N THR A 46 -5.22 -4.24 11.59
CA THR A 46 -4.54 -5.50 11.93
C THR A 46 -4.86 -6.65 10.97
N SER A 47 -5.50 -6.38 9.84
CA SER A 47 -5.86 -7.43 8.88
C SER A 47 -4.59 -8.12 8.33
N PRO A 48 -4.58 -9.46 8.17
CA PRO A 48 -3.45 -10.18 7.59
C PRO A 48 -3.06 -9.67 6.20
N ILE A 49 -4.03 -9.27 5.38
CA ILE A 49 -3.78 -8.69 4.06
C ILE A 49 -3.11 -7.31 4.17
N GLY A 50 -3.49 -6.47 5.14
CA GLY A 50 -2.85 -5.17 5.37
C GLY A 50 -1.41 -5.32 5.85
N LEU A 51 -1.12 -6.31 6.71
CA LEU A 51 0.25 -6.65 7.12
C LEU A 51 1.11 -7.12 5.94
N CYS A 52 0.53 -7.94 5.06
CA CYS A 52 1.20 -8.42 3.86
C CYS A 52 1.48 -7.26 2.89
N LEU A 53 0.48 -6.41 2.61
CA LEU A 53 0.62 -5.23 1.75
C LEU A 53 1.69 -4.26 2.26
N ARG A 54 1.72 -3.96 3.57
CA ARG A 54 2.77 -3.11 4.17
C ARG A 54 4.18 -3.63 3.84
N ARG A 55 4.38 -4.96 3.92
CA ARG A 55 5.67 -5.58 3.59
C ARG A 55 5.93 -5.58 2.08
N TYR A 56 4.92 -5.85 1.28
CA TYR A 56 5.02 -5.91 -0.17
C TYR A 56 5.44 -4.57 -0.80
N VAL A 57 4.92 -3.45 -0.28
CA VAL A 57 5.23 -2.11 -0.82
C VAL A 57 6.57 -1.55 -0.34
N ALA A 58 7.18 -2.11 0.70
CA ALA A 58 8.45 -1.64 1.22
C ALA A 58 9.55 -1.77 0.16
N GLY A 59 10.27 -0.68 -0.12
CA GLY A 59 11.34 -0.65 -1.13
C GLY A 59 10.86 -0.67 -2.59
N LYS A 60 9.55 -0.73 -2.86
CA LYS A 60 9.04 -0.58 -4.23
C LYS A 60 9.16 0.85 -4.71
N GLN A 61 9.34 0.99 -6.02
CA GLN A 61 9.39 2.29 -6.68
C GLN A 61 8.04 2.60 -7.32
N LEU A 62 7.52 3.77 -6.97
CA LEU A 62 6.32 4.39 -7.53
C LEU A 62 6.72 5.53 -8.47
N ALA A 63 5.72 6.16 -9.09
CA ALA A 63 5.95 7.36 -9.88
C ALA A 63 6.60 8.47 -9.04
N ARG A 64 7.53 9.20 -9.65
CA ARG A 64 8.26 10.29 -8.99
C ARG A 64 7.29 11.34 -8.44
N PRO A 65 7.32 11.64 -7.13
CA PRO A 65 6.42 12.62 -6.54
C PRO A 65 6.86 14.05 -6.87
N PRO A 66 5.95 15.05 -6.82
CA PRO A 66 6.28 16.44 -7.11
C PRO A 66 7.15 17.11 -6.03
N ARG A 67 7.19 16.55 -4.81
CA ARG A 67 7.98 17.03 -3.66
C ARG A 67 8.39 15.83 -2.81
N ALA A 68 9.47 15.92 -2.04
CA ALA A 68 9.91 14.89 -1.11
C ALA A 68 10.23 15.49 0.28
N PRO A 69 9.97 14.77 1.40
CA PRO A 69 9.31 13.47 1.46
C PRO A 69 7.83 13.57 1.09
N PHE A 70 7.32 12.60 0.33
CA PHE A 70 5.91 12.55 -0.08
C PHE A 70 5.19 11.45 0.69
N HIS A 71 4.11 11.81 1.38
CA HIS A 71 3.28 10.84 2.09
C HIS A 71 2.05 10.50 1.26
N THR A 72 1.74 9.22 1.15
CA THR A 72 0.54 8.75 0.47
C THR A 72 -0.07 7.54 1.18
N SER A 73 -1.38 7.35 1.04
CA SER A 73 -2.11 6.20 1.61
C SER A 73 -2.66 5.27 0.52
N LEU A 74 -2.78 3.99 0.87
CA LEU A 74 -3.65 3.01 0.23
C LEU A 74 -4.73 2.65 1.25
N GLU A 75 -5.96 3.01 0.95
CA GLU A 75 -7.12 2.79 1.81
C GLU A 75 -7.99 1.70 1.22
N LEU A 76 -8.18 0.62 1.96
CA LEU A 76 -9.00 -0.50 1.55
C LEU A 76 -10.14 -0.68 2.54
N SER A 77 -11.35 -0.62 1.99
CA SER A 77 -12.58 -0.98 2.68
C SER A 77 -13.31 -2.01 1.82
N PHE A 78 -13.87 -3.02 2.47
CA PHE A 78 -14.63 -4.05 1.81
C PHE A 78 -16.12 -3.76 2.04
N SER A 79 -16.82 -3.41 0.96
CA SER A 79 -18.28 -3.42 0.95
C SER A 79 -18.74 -4.88 0.86
N ARG A 80 -19.70 -5.26 1.70
CA ARG A 80 -20.43 -6.53 1.54
C ARG A 80 -21.20 -6.56 0.23
#